data_AF-A0A819Y5Z0-F1
#
_entry.id   AF-A0A819Y5Z0-F1
#
_cell.length_a   1.000
_cell.length_b   1.000
_cell.length_c   1.000
_cell.angle_alpha   90.00
_cell.angle_beta   90.00
_cell.angle_gamma   90.00
#
_symmetry.space_group_name_H-M   'P 1'
#
loop_
_entity.id
_entity.type
_entity.pdbx_description
1 polymer ?
#
loop_
_entity_poly.entity_id
_entity_poly.type
_entity_poly.pdbx_seq_one_letter_code
_entity_poly.pdbx_strand_id
1 'polypeptide(L)'
;MKYSCVQLNDLPDEILLIIFKQLDNLELLYSFHDVNERLNKILHDPVFTSHLSFVKWSLNEIINKFSSYIILDRFCLQILPKIHMKIKCLDLESESMKNILDAADYPNLYSLGLYNIEENMAECLFTGKYI
;
A
#
# COMPACT_ATOMS: atom_id res chain seq x y z
N MET A 1 34.73 18.16 1.88
CA MET A 1 33.42 18.25 2.58
C MET A 1 33.21 16.94 3.33
N LYS A 2 33.09 16.97 4.67
CA LYS A 2 32.66 15.79 5.45
C LYS A 2 31.14 15.77 5.41
N TYR A 3 30.56 14.82 4.69
CA TYR A 3 29.13 14.53 4.83
C TYR A 3 28.94 13.85 6.18
N SER A 4 28.14 14.46 7.05
CA SER A 4 27.62 13.80 8.24
C SER A 4 26.48 12.91 7.78
N CYS A 5 26.67 11.59 7.77
CA CYS A 5 25.55 10.66 7.61
C CYS A 5 24.75 10.66 8.92
N VAL A 6 23.64 11.37 8.94
CA VAL A 6 22.62 11.21 9.99
C VAL A 6 21.87 9.94 9.68
N GLN A 7 21.83 8.99 10.61
CA GLN A 7 21.01 7.79 10.41
C GLN A 7 19.54 8.16 10.59
N LEU A 8 18.66 7.52 9.80
CA LEU A 8 17.21 7.77 9.89
C LEU A 8 16.70 7.55 11.32
N ASN A 9 17.26 6.56 12.03
CA ASN A 9 16.90 6.24 13.41
C ASN A 9 17.29 7.32 14.44
N ASP A 10 18.23 8.20 14.10
CA ASP A 10 18.68 9.29 14.98
C ASP A 10 17.76 10.52 14.89
N LEU A 11 16.91 10.57 13.88
CA LEU A 11 15.98 11.68 13.68
C LEU A 11 14.81 11.58 14.67
N PRO A 12 14.28 12.69 15.20
CA PRO A 12 13.02 12.72 15.96
C PRO A 12 11.81 12.29 15.13
N ASP A 13 10.75 11.80 15.79
CA ASP A 13 9.52 11.32 15.13
C ASP A 13 8.88 12.39 14.25
N GLU A 14 8.93 13.65 14.68
CA GLU A 14 8.36 14.78 13.95
C GLU A 14 9.06 15.00 12.60
N ILE A 15 10.38 14.84 12.58
CA ILE A 15 11.18 14.96 11.34
C ILE A 15 10.91 13.77 10.43
N LEU A 16 10.82 12.56 10.99
CA LEU A 16 10.46 11.36 10.24
C LEU A 16 9.08 11.49 9.60
N LEU A 17 8.09 12.00 10.33
CA LEU A 17 6.75 12.25 9.83
C LEU A 17 6.75 13.26 8.67
N ILE A 18 7.55 14.32 8.76
CA ILE A 18 7.67 15.31 7.68
C ILE A 18 8.26 14.66 6.43
N ILE A 19 9.31 13.84 6.59
CA ILE A 19 9.94 13.14 5.46
C ILE A 19 8.98 12.12 4.85
N PHE A 20 8.37 11.27 5.67
CA PHE A 20 7.48 10.21 5.21
C PHE A 20 6.23 10.75 4.53
N LYS A 21 5.69 11.89 4.95
CA LYS A 21 4.56 12.54 4.26
C LYS A 21 4.88 12.99 2.83
N GLN A 22 6.15 13.07 2.45
CA GLN A 22 6.57 13.39 1.08
C GLN A 22 6.79 12.15 0.21
N LEU A 23 6.65 10.95 0.78
CA LEU A 23 6.89 9.67 0.12
C LEU A 23 5.59 8.91 -0.11
N ASP A 24 5.64 7.92 -1.00
CA ASP A 24 4.50 7.05 -1.25
C ASP A 24 4.24 6.12 -0.05
N ASN A 25 2.98 6.07 0.40
CA ASN A 25 2.59 5.30 1.56
C ASN A 25 2.85 3.80 1.36
N LEU A 26 2.63 3.26 0.16
CA LEU A 26 2.87 1.84 -0.11
C LEU A 26 4.37 1.54 -0.13
N GLU A 27 5.18 2.39 -0.73
CA GLU A 27 6.64 2.22 -0.71
C GLU A 27 7.21 2.25 0.71
N LEU A 28 6.72 3.18 1.54
CA LEU A 28 7.09 3.24 2.96
C LEU A 28 6.69 2.00 3.72
N LEU A 29 5.41 1.61 3.62
CA LEU A 29 4.88 0.42 4.27
C LEU A 29 5.64 -0.83 3.82
N TYR A 30 6.00 -0.95 2.54
CA TYR A 30 6.81 -2.06 2.01
C TYR A 30 8.21 -2.10 2.62
N SER A 31 8.90 -0.95 2.56
CA SER A 31 10.34 -0.85 2.76
C SER A 31 10.71 -0.95 4.23
N PHE A 32 9.85 -0.43 5.10
CA PHE A 32 10.09 -0.37 6.53
C PHE A 32 9.31 -1.41 7.32
N HIS A 33 8.52 -2.26 6.66
CA HIS A 33 7.79 -3.33 7.32
C HIS A 33 8.71 -4.23 8.14
N ASP A 34 8.49 -4.27 9.45
CA ASP A 34 9.24 -5.09 10.41
C ASP A 34 10.75 -4.84 10.42
N VAL A 35 11.19 -3.69 9.88
CA VAL A 35 12.60 -3.26 9.94
C VAL A 35 12.95 -2.71 11.32
N ASN A 36 12.03 -1.93 11.91
CA ASN A 36 12.23 -1.29 13.19
C ASN A 36 10.88 -1.03 13.87
N GLU A 37 10.77 -1.35 15.16
CA GLU A 37 9.52 -1.21 15.93
C GLU A 37 9.02 0.23 15.99
N ARG A 38 9.93 1.21 16.14
CA ARG A 38 9.59 2.64 16.16
C ARG A 38 9.05 3.08 14.80
N LEU A 39 9.69 2.68 13.70
CA LEU A 39 9.21 2.99 12.34
C LEU A 39 7.86 2.33 12.04
N ASN A 40 7.69 1.07 12.43
CA ASN A 40 6.41 0.36 12.33
C ASN A 40 5.29 1.12 13.04
N LYS A 41 5.54 1.63 14.26
CA LYS A 41 4.56 2.42 15.01
C LYS A 41 4.15 3.68 14.24
N ILE A 42 5.11 4.39 13.66
CA ILE A 42 4.86 5.61 12.86
C ILE A 42 4.05 5.26 11.60
N LEU A 43 4.45 4.23 10.86
CA LEU A 43 3.81 3.87 9.59
C LEU A 43 2.44 3.23 9.77
N HIS A 44 2.13 2.69 10.95
CA HIS A 44 0.80 2.22 11.28
C HIS A 44 -0.14 3.35 11.71
N ASP A 45 0.30 4.61 11.71
CA ASP A 45 -0.57 5.75 11.96
C ASP A 45 -1.63 5.90 10.84
N PRO A 46 -2.88 6.33 11.16
CA PRO A 46 -3.91 6.57 10.15
C PRO A 46 -3.50 7.52 9.02
N VAL A 47 -2.55 8.44 9.25
CA VAL A 47 -2.03 9.32 8.20
C VAL A 47 -1.45 8.55 7.02
N PHE A 48 -0.83 7.39 7.25
CA PHE A 48 -0.21 6.57 6.20
C PHE A 48 -1.07 5.37 5.77
N THR A 49 -2.04 4.96 6.60
CA THR A 49 -2.80 3.72 6.39
C THR A 49 -4.27 3.94 6.03
N SER A 50 -4.82 5.14 6.23
CA SER A 50 -6.24 5.39 5.96
C SER A 50 -6.59 5.37 4.46
N HIS A 51 -5.64 5.75 3.61
CA HIS A 51 -5.81 5.71 2.15
C HIS A 51 -4.60 5.04 1.52
N LEU A 52 -4.83 3.92 0.84
CA LEU A 52 -3.83 3.22 0.05
C LEU A 52 -4.24 3.20 -1.42
N SER A 53 -3.30 3.53 -2.30
CA SER A 53 -3.52 3.59 -3.74
C SER A 53 -2.55 2.69 -4.48
N PHE A 54 -3.05 1.56 -4.98
CA PHE A 54 -2.28 0.57 -5.73
C PHE A 54 -2.27 0.86 -7.24
N VAL A 55 -2.77 2.02 -7.66
CA VAL A 55 -2.96 2.40 -9.08
C VAL A 55 -1.66 2.75 -9.80
N LYS A 56 -0.66 3.28 -9.10
CA LYS A 56 0.60 3.72 -9.75
C LYS A 56 1.72 2.69 -9.69
N TRP A 57 1.51 1.56 -9.04
CA TRP A 57 2.54 0.53 -8.95
C TRP A 57 2.78 -0.22 -10.25
N SER A 58 1.87 -0.10 -11.23
CA SER A 58 2.08 -0.52 -12.60
C SER A 58 2.94 0.47 -13.41
N LEU A 59 3.11 1.74 -13.02
CA LEU A 59 3.76 2.74 -13.91
C LEU A 59 5.30 2.68 -13.99
N ASN A 60 5.97 1.87 -13.17
CA ASN A 60 7.41 1.55 -13.35
C ASN A 60 7.62 0.29 -14.23
N GLU A 61 6.62 -0.04 -15.05
CA GLU A 61 6.46 -1.26 -15.86
C GLU A 61 7.52 -1.59 -16.93
N ILE A 62 8.66 -0.91 -16.99
CA ILE A 62 9.70 -1.31 -17.95
C ILE A 62 10.67 -2.34 -17.36
N ILE A 63 10.77 -2.51 -16.02
CA ILE A 63 11.88 -3.29 -15.47
C ILE A 63 11.52 -4.65 -14.85
N ASN A 64 10.34 -4.92 -14.27
CA ASN A 64 9.98 -6.31 -13.90
C ASN A 64 8.53 -6.49 -13.42
N LYS A 65 7.62 -7.03 -14.26
CA LYS A 65 6.31 -7.53 -13.80
C LYS A 65 6.42 -8.63 -12.72
N PHE A 66 7.54 -9.36 -12.68
CA PHE A 66 7.84 -10.30 -11.60
C PHE A 66 8.06 -9.61 -10.25
N SER A 67 8.56 -8.38 -10.26
CA SER A 67 8.83 -7.62 -9.03
C SER A 67 7.53 -7.07 -8.43
N SER A 68 6.58 -6.63 -9.26
CA SER A 68 5.28 -6.15 -8.77
C SER A 68 4.47 -7.26 -8.11
N TYR A 69 4.49 -8.49 -8.66
CA TYR A 69 3.78 -9.62 -8.05
C TYR A 69 4.37 -10.01 -6.68
N ILE A 70 5.70 -10.11 -6.56
CA ILE A 70 6.36 -10.43 -5.28
C ILE A 70 6.07 -9.35 -4.22
N ILE A 71 6.09 -8.08 -4.62
CA ILE A 71 5.77 -6.95 -3.74
C ILE A 71 4.30 -7.04 -3.29
N LEU A 72 3.38 -7.30 -4.22
CA LEU A 72 1.96 -7.43 -3.94
C LEU A 72 1.66 -8.61 -3.01
N ASP A 73 2.26 -9.78 -3.25
CA ASP A 73 2.13 -10.95 -2.37
C ASP A 73 2.58 -10.63 -0.96
N ARG A 74 3.71 -9.95 -0.79
CA ARG A 74 4.17 -9.52 0.53
C ARG A 74 3.17 -8.56 1.18
N PHE A 75 2.57 -7.67 0.40
CA PHE A 75 1.52 -6.79 0.91
C PHE A 75 0.30 -7.55 1.41
N CYS A 76 -0.24 -8.42 0.57
CA CYS A 76 -1.42 -9.23 0.86
C CYS A 76 -1.20 -10.16 2.06
N LEU A 77 -0.02 -10.77 2.16
CA LEU A 77 0.25 -11.78 3.20
C LEU A 77 0.77 -11.19 4.52
N GLN A 78 1.49 -10.07 4.49
CA GLN A 78 2.21 -9.59 5.68
C GLN A 78 1.75 -8.21 6.16
N ILE A 79 1.42 -7.29 5.25
CA ILE A 79 1.16 -5.89 5.59
C ILE A 79 -0.32 -5.64 5.78
N LEU A 80 -1.15 -5.96 4.78
CA LEU A 80 -2.59 -5.72 4.79
C LEU A 80 -3.28 -6.35 6.03
N PRO A 81 -2.97 -7.60 6.44
CA PRO A 81 -3.57 -8.18 7.65
C PRO A 81 -3.25 -7.42 8.95
N LYS A 82 -2.21 -6.58 8.98
CA LYS A 82 -1.85 -5.77 10.15
C LYS A 82 -2.49 -4.38 10.16
N ILE A 83 -2.91 -3.88 8.99
CA ILE A 83 -3.42 -2.51 8.83
C ILE A 83 -4.87 -2.43 8.31
N HIS A 84 -5.50 -3.55 7.94
CA HIS A 84 -6.83 -3.60 7.33
C HIS A 84 -7.91 -2.86 8.12
N MET A 85 -7.85 -2.90 9.45
CA MET A 85 -8.76 -2.17 10.34
C MET A 85 -8.64 -0.64 10.23
N LYS A 86 -7.53 -0.11 9.70
CA LYS A 86 -7.28 1.34 9.60
C LYS A 86 -7.56 1.89 8.21
N ILE A 87 -7.67 1.02 7.22
CA ILE A 87 -7.92 1.38 5.83
C ILE A 87 -9.37 1.85 5.67
N LYS A 88 -9.52 3.02 5.06
CA LYS A 88 -10.80 3.69 4.81
C LYS A 88 -11.06 3.91 3.33
N CYS A 89 -9.99 4.14 2.57
CA CYS A 89 -10.01 4.32 1.13
C CYS A 89 -9.01 3.36 0.47
N LEU A 90 -9.46 2.64 -0.55
CA LEU A 90 -8.61 1.82 -1.43
C LEU A 90 -8.79 2.27 -2.87
N ASP A 91 -7.69 2.52 -3.57
CA ASP A 91 -7.69 2.66 -5.02
C ASP A 91 -6.97 1.47 -5.65
N LEU A 92 -7.64 0.73 -6.52
CA LEU A 92 -7.16 -0.53 -7.08
C LEU A 92 -7.19 -0.50 -8.61
N GLU A 93 -6.24 -1.20 -9.21
CA GLU A 93 -6.28 -1.60 -10.62
C GLU A 93 -6.77 -3.04 -10.76
N SER A 94 -7.28 -3.38 -11.95
CA SER A 94 -7.79 -4.73 -12.28
C SER A 94 -6.81 -5.84 -11.90
N GLU A 95 -5.52 -5.67 -12.18
CA GLU A 95 -4.47 -6.67 -11.91
C GLU A 95 -4.29 -6.98 -10.41
N SER A 96 -4.46 -5.99 -9.54
CA SER A 96 -4.20 -6.13 -8.09
C SER A 96 -5.48 -6.29 -7.26
N MET A 97 -6.63 -5.96 -7.84
CA MET A 97 -7.92 -5.90 -7.15
C MET A 97 -8.25 -7.21 -6.43
N LYS A 98 -8.18 -8.35 -7.11
CA LYS A 98 -8.54 -9.64 -6.51
C LYS A 98 -7.68 -9.95 -5.30
N ASN A 99 -6.35 -9.89 -5.47
CA ASN A 99 -5.40 -10.23 -4.41
C ASN A 99 -5.56 -9.32 -3.18
N ILE A 100 -5.82 -8.03 -3.38
CA ILE A 100 -5.98 -7.07 -2.29
C ILE A 100 -7.33 -7.31 -1.59
N LEU A 101 -8.42 -7.43 -2.35
CA LEU A 101 -9.74 -7.65 -1.74
C LEU A 101 -9.84 -9.00 -1.01
N ASP A 102 -9.13 -10.03 -1.47
CA ASP A 102 -9.08 -11.34 -0.82
C ASP A 102 -8.11 -11.39 0.38
N ALA A 103 -7.24 -10.40 0.55
CA ALA A 103 -6.18 -10.43 1.57
C ALA A 103 -6.68 -10.21 3.00
N ALA A 104 -7.75 -9.44 3.19
CA ALA A 104 -8.28 -9.11 4.50
C ALA A 104 -9.72 -8.59 4.42
N ASP A 105 -10.44 -8.64 5.54
CA ASP A 105 -11.70 -7.92 5.68
C ASP A 105 -11.42 -6.43 5.92
N TYR A 106 -12.11 -5.52 5.23
CA TYR A 106 -11.92 -4.08 5.41
C TYR A 106 -13.13 -3.41 6.07
N PRO A 107 -13.34 -3.58 7.39
CA PRO A 107 -14.58 -3.16 8.04
C PRO A 107 -14.80 -1.65 8.10
N ASN A 108 -13.75 -0.85 7.94
CA ASN A 108 -13.81 0.61 7.95
C ASN A 108 -13.71 1.22 6.55
N LEU A 109 -13.73 0.39 5.49
CA LEU A 109 -13.71 0.85 4.11
C LEU A 109 -15.02 1.53 3.76
N TYR A 110 -14.95 2.81 3.39
CA TYR A 110 -16.10 3.56 2.89
C TYR A 110 -15.91 4.02 1.44
N SER A 111 -14.69 3.97 0.92
CA SER A 111 -14.37 4.36 -0.45
C SER A 111 -13.53 3.30 -1.14
N LEU A 112 -13.99 2.84 -2.30
CA LEU A 112 -13.25 1.95 -3.20
C LEU A 112 -13.20 2.60 -4.59
N GLY A 113 -12.03 3.05 -5.01
CA GLY A 113 -11.75 3.53 -6.35
C GLY A 113 -11.24 2.38 -7.23
N LEU A 114 -11.86 2.18 -8.38
CA LEU A 114 -11.47 1.16 -9.35
C LEU A 114 -10.97 1.85 -10.63
N TYR A 115 -9.77 1.50 -11.06
CA TYR A 115 -9.06 2.11 -12.17
C TYR A 115 -8.66 1.05 -13.20
N ASN A 116 -8.59 1.44 -14.48
CA ASN A 116 -8.16 0.56 -15.57
C ASN A 116 -8.87 -0.82 -15.57
N ILE A 117 -10.18 -0.79 -15.30
CA ILE A 117 -11.03 -1.99 -15.27
C ILE A 117 -11.41 -2.37 -16.72
N GLU A 118 -11.09 -3.61 -17.09
CA GLU A 118 -11.54 -4.19 -18.36
C GLU A 118 -13.06 -4.37 -18.38
N GLU A 119 -13.69 -4.20 -19.56
CA GLU A 119 -15.15 -4.21 -19.71
C GLU A 119 -15.82 -5.49 -19.19
N ASN A 120 -15.22 -6.64 -19.46
CA ASN A 120 -15.62 -7.95 -18.95
C ASN A 120 -15.61 -8.02 -17.41
N MET A 121 -14.60 -7.42 -16.77
CA MET A 121 -14.46 -7.40 -15.32
C MET A 121 -15.46 -6.44 -14.68
N ALA A 122 -15.72 -5.29 -15.32
CA ALA A 122 -16.79 -4.38 -14.92
C ALA A 122 -18.16 -5.09 -14.96
N GLU A 123 -18.45 -5.83 -16.02
CA GLU A 123 -19.69 -6.60 -16.14
C GLU A 123 -19.83 -7.61 -14.98
N CYS A 124 -18.76 -8.33 -14.63
CA CYS A 124 -18.77 -9.26 -13.50
C CYS A 124 -19.08 -8.55 -12.16
N LEU A 125 -18.45 -7.39 -11.92
CA LEU A 125 -18.65 -6.60 -10.70
C LEU A 125 -20.08 -6.08 -10.55
N PHE A 126 -20.69 -5.59 -11.63
CA PHE A 126 -22.05 -5.02 -11.58
C PHE A 126 -23.15 -6.08 -11.66
N THR A 127 -22.88 -7.24 -12.24
CA THR A 127 -23.89 -8.31 -12.39
C THR A 127 -23.82 -9.36 -11.28
N GLY A 128 -22.78 -9.35 -10.45
CA GLY A 128 -22.57 -10.36 -9.40
C GLY A 128 -22.32 -11.77 -9.94
N LYS A 129 -22.02 -11.90 -11.24
CA LYS A 129 -21.62 -13.16 -11.85
C LYS A 129 -20.12 -13.36 -11.59
N TYR A 130 -19.81 -14.22 -10.63
CA TYR A 130 -18.44 -14.59 -10.31
C TYR A 130 -17.79 -15.37 -11.47
N ILE A 131 -16.48 -15.12 -11.68
CA ILE A 131 -15.55 -15.98 -12.43
C ILE A 131 -15.18 -17.17 -11.55
#